data_AF-A0A1Q3C5U2-F1
#
_entry.id   AF-A0A1Q3C5U2-F1
#
_cell.length_a   1.000
_cell.length_b   1.000
_cell.length_c   1.000
_cell.angle_alpha   90.00
_cell.angle_beta   90.00
_cell.angle_gamma   90.00
#
_symmetry.space_group_name_H-M   'P 1'
#
loop_
_entity.id
_entity.type
_entity.pdbx_description
1 polymer ?
#
loop_
_entity_poly.entity_id
_entity_poly.type
_entity_poly.pdbx_seq_one_letter_code
_entity_poly.pdbx_strand_id
1 'polypeptide(L)'
;MGPADNPFSGGLFLVSIHFPLDYPFKQPKAGLPPGFLTVVSGYGSIVGAALASHMDVDKLAFTGSTDTGKIVLELAAKSNLKLVTLELGGKSPFIVCEEDANIDKAVELANFALFFNQCCCAGSRTYVHERVYDEFIQKAKARALKRVVGDPFKSGVEQGPQIDSKQFQKILRYIKYGIESNATLEYGGERLDSTGFFIQPTVFSDVKDDMLIAQEEIFGQFNPS
;
A
#
# COMPACT_ATOMS: atom_id res chain seq x y z
N MET A 1 -28.92 -4.57 11.19
CA MET A 1 -27.90 -4.10 10.22
C MET A 1 -26.57 -4.05 10.96
N GLY A 2 -25.53 -4.70 10.45
CA GLY A 2 -24.24 -4.86 11.15
C GLY A 2 -23.22 -3.78 10.78
N PRO A 3 -22.18 -3.55 11.61
CA PRO A 3 -21.20 -2.48 11.42
C PRO A 3 -20.08 -2.87 10.43
N ALA A 4 -20.42 -3.42 9.26
CA ALA A 4 -19.46 -4.00 8.31
C ALA A 4 -18.78 -2.96 7.39
N ASP A 5 -19.47 -1.86 7.06
CA ASP A 5 -19.10 -0.97 5.96
C ASP A 5 -18.51 0.37 6.42
N ASN A 6 -17.40 0.34 7.18
CA ASN A 6 -16.64 1.55 7.50
C ASN A 6 -15.32 1.62 6.69
N PRO A 7 -15.23 2.46 5.63
CA PRO A 7 -14.04 2.57 4.78
C PRO A 7 -12.84 3.28 5.45
N PHE A 8 -12.98 3.71 6.71
CA PHE A 8 -11.96 4.47 7.45
C PHE A 8 -11.32 3.65 8.60
N SER A 9 -10.88 2.42 8.34
CA SER A 9 -10.39 1.52 9.41
C SER A 9 -8.96 1.75 9.89
N GLY A 10 -8.25 2.76 9.38
CA GLY A 10 -6.95 3.21 9.90
C GLY A 10 -7.10 4.41 10.83
N GLY A 11 -6.31 4.44 11.92
CA GLY A 11 -6.20 5.63 12.77
C GLY A 11 -5.57 6.77 11.97
N LEU A 12 -6.34 7.82 11.69
CA LEU A 12 -5.92 8.91 10.82
C LEU A 12 -5.29 10.02 11.67
N PHE A 13 -3.98 10.23 11.52
CA PHE A 13 -3.31 11.41 12.06
C PHE A 13 -3.57 12.59 11.10
N LEU A 14 -4.46 13.49 11.50
CA LEU A 14 -4.71 14.71 10.75
C LEU A 14 -3.79 15.81 11.26
N VAL A 15 -2.91 16.26 10.36
CA VAL A 15 -2.04 17.41 10.54
C VAL A 15 -2.72 18.60 9.88
N SER A 16 -3.25 19.51 10.68
CA SER A 16 -3.68 20.83 10.20
C SER A 16 -2.55 21.83 10.45
N ILE A 17 -2.09 22.48 9.38
CA ILE A 17 -1.06 23.51 9.43
C ILE A 17 -1.70 24.85 9.10
N HIS A 18 -1.70 25.77 10.06
CA HIS A 18 -2.18 27.13 9.87
C HIS A 18 -1.00 28.05 9.58
N PHE A 19 -1.02 28.71 8.42
CA PHE A 19 -0.03 29.74 8.06
C PHE A 19 -0.61 31.14 8.33
N PRO A 20 -0.31 31.78 9.48
CA PRO A 20 -0.54 33.21 9.63
C PRO A 20 0.37 33.96 8.63
N LEU A 21 -0.20 34.88 7.85
CA LEU A 21 0.51 35.59 6.77
C LEU A 21 1.63 36.51 7.28
N ASP A 22 1.59 36.92 8.55
CA ASP A 22 2.59 37.78 9.19
C ASP A 22 3.02 37.22 10.56
N TYR A 23 4.24 36.67 10.68
CA TYR A 23 4.86 36.48 12.01
C TYR A 23 6.41 36.39 12.02
N PRO A 24 7.11 37.14 12.91
CA PRO A 24 8.54 37.02 13.14
C PRO A 24 8.90 35.94 14.19
N PHE A 25 10.02 35.22 13.98
CA PHE A 25 10.35 33.98 14.69
C PHE A 25 10.75 34.11 16.18
N LYS A 26 10.13 33.28 17.06
CA LYS A 26 10.66 32.54 18.25
C LYS A 26 9.51 32.08 19.19
N GLN A 27 9.57 30.95 19.91
CA GLN A 27 10.17 29.62 19.65
C GLN A 27 9.60 28.56 20.62
N PRO A 28 9.46 27.28 20.22
CA PRO A 28 10.00 26.21 21.08
C PRO A 28 10.77 25.14 20.29
N LYS A 29 12.09 25.02 20.53
CA LYS A 29 13.13 24.19 19.85
C LYS A 29 13.21 24.30 18.31
N ALA A 30 12.09 24.20 17.60
CA ALA A 30 11.97 24.37 16.15
C ALA A 30 11.36 25.72 15.71
N GLY A 31 10.57 26.39 16.56
CA GLY A 31 10.09 27.76 16.26
C GLY A 31 8.58 28.01 16.28
N LEU A 32 7.77 26.96 16.16
CA LEU A 32 6.37 27.07 15.74
C LEU A 32 5.46 27.83 16.74
N PRO A 33 4.66 28.80 16.29
CA PRO A 33 3.63 29.44 17.11
C PRO A 33 2.55 28.46 17.61
N PRO A 34 1.89 28.73 18.76
CA PRO A 34 0.70 28.00 19.17
C PRO A 34 -0.38 28.00 18.08
N GLY A 35 -1.01 26.86 17.82
CA GLY A 35 -2.02 26.69 16.77
C GLY A 35 -1.46 26.52 15.34
N PHE A 36 -0.18 26.79 15.09
CA PHE A 36 0.45 26.60 13.77
C PHE A 36 0.38 25.14 13.32
N LEU A 37 0.58 24.19 14.23
CA LEU A 37 0.46 22.76 14.00
C LEU A 37 -0.52 22.15 15.00
N THR A 38 -1.62 21.63 14.51
CA THR A 38 -2.59 20.85 15.30
C THR A 38 -2.62 19.42 14.80
N VAL A 39 -2.40 18.45 15.70
CA VAL A 39 -2.50 17.02 15.42
C VAL A 39 -3.71 16.46 16.15
N VAL A 40 -4.68 15.94 15.39
CA VAL A 40 -5.85 15.25 15.95
C VAL A 40 -5.84 13.79 15.50
N SER A 41 -6.02 12.89 16.45
CA SER A 41 -6.10 11.44 16.21
C SER A 41 -7.53 10.95 16.44
N GLY A 42 -8.02 10.09 15.55
CA GLY A 42 -9.31 9.44 15.68
C GLY A 42 -9.71 8.69 14.41
N TYR A 43 -10.96 8.23 14.37
CA TYR A 43 -11.52 7.56 13.19
C TYR A 43 -11.71 8.54 12.04
N GLY A 44 -11.29 8.15 10.83
CA GLY A 44 -11.43 8.99 9.64
C GLY A 44 -12.89 9.34 9.31
N SER A 45 -13.83 8.45 9.62
CA SER A 45 -15.28 8.68 9.47
C SER A 45 -15.85 9.76 10.40
N ILE A 46 -15.09 10.19 11.42
CA ILE A 46 -15.48 11.22 12.38
C ILE A 46 -14.58 12.45 12.18
N VAL A 47 -13.29 12.32 12.47
CA VAL A 47 -12.35 13.46 12.46
C VAL A 47 -12.00 13.87 11.02
N GLY A 48 -11.79 12.89 10.14
CA GLY A 48 -11.53 13.14 8.71
C GLY A 48 -12.73 13.73 8.00
N ALA A 49 -13.92 13.19 8.24
CA ALA A 49 -15.17 13.72 7.70
C ALA A 49 -15.45 15.16 8.19
N ALA A 50 -15.25 15.45 9.48
CA ALA A 50 -15.39 16.79 10.03
C ALA A 50 -14.40 17.79 9.42
N LEU A 51 -13.12 17.42 9.26
CA LEU A 51 -12.13 18.30 8.64
C LEU A 51 -12.41 18.52 7.14
N ALA A 52 -12.85 17.47 6.42
CA ALA A 52 -13.15 17.56 5.00
C ALA A 52 -14.36 18.45 4.69
N SER A 53 -15.36 18.47 5.58
CA SER A 53 -16.55 19.33 5.45
C SER A 53 -16.43 20.69 6.16
N HIS A 54 -15.37 20.95 6.93
CA HIS A 54 -15.21 22.21 7.67
C HIS A 54 -15.17 23.42 6.74
N MET A 55 -15.87 24.51 7.09
CA MET A 55 -15.95 25.70 6.24
C MET A 55 -14.67 26.54 6.26
N ASP A 56 -13.96 26.55 7.40
CA ASP A 56 -12.73 27.34 7.60
C ASP A 56 -11.43 26.59 7.26
N VAL A 57 -11.51 25.54 6.43
CA VAL A 57 -10.32 24.79 5.95
C VAL A 57 -10.14 25.07 4.46
N ASP A 58 -9.03 25.71 4.09
CA ASP A 58 -8.79 26.13 2.70
C ASP A 58 -8.32 25.01 1.77
N LYS A 59 -7.65 24.00 2.33
CA LYS A 59 -7.05 22.91 1.56
C LYS A 59 -7.02 21.58 2.33
N LEU A 60 -7.25 20.50 1.61
CA LEU A 60 -6.96 19.12 2.02
C LEU A 60 -5.79 18.55 1.21
N ALA A 61 -5.04 17.66 1.86
CA ALA A 61 -4.15 16.69 1.23
C ALA A 61 -4.45 15.34 1.89
N PHE A 62 -4.81 14.34 1.09
CA PHE A 62 -5.23 13.02 1.58
C PHE A 62 -4.48 11.91 0.85
N THR A 63 -4.00 10.94 1.62
CA THR A 63 -3.40 9.70 1.13
C THR A 63 -4.13 8.53 1.75
N GLY A 64 -4.59 7.58 0.94
CA GLY A 64 -5.36 6.43 1.42
C GLY A 64 -6.05 5.68 0.27
N SER A 65 -7.18 5.02 0.55
CA SER A 65 -7.91 4.27 -0.48
C SER A 65 -8.67 5.19 -1.44
N THR A 66 -8.83 4.73 -2.69
CA THR A 66 -9.62 5.41 -3.73
C THR A 66 -11.05 5.76 -3.27
N ASP A 67 -11.76 4.84 -2.61
CA ASP A 67 -13.14 5.10 -2.18
C ASP A 67 -13.23 6.17 -1.08
N THR A 68 -12.27 6.18 -0.14
CA THR A 68 -12.19 7.26 0.84
C THR A 68 -11.80 8.59 0.18
N GLY A 69 -10.94 8.57 -0.83
CA GLY A 69 -10.61 9.74 -1.65
C GLY A 69 -11.83 10.37 -2.32
N LYS A 70 -12.74 9.57 -2.87
CA LYS A 70 -14.02 10.02 -3.42
C LYS A 70 -14.86 10.74 -2.36
N ILE A 71 -14.99 10.15 -1.17
CA ILE A 71 -15.76 10.74 -0.05
C ILE A 71 -15.14 12.08 0.40
N VAL A 72 -13.81 12.14 0.51
CA VAL A 72 -13.08 13.38 0.86
C VAL A 72 -13.35 14.49 -0.17
N LEU A 73 -13.31 14.16 -1.45
CA LEU A 73 -13.61 15.10 -2.54
C LEU A 73 -15.08 15.55 -2.53
N GLU A 74 -16.01 14.65 -2.27
CA GLU A 74 -17.44 14.94 -2.16
C GLU A 74 -17.74 15.90 -0.98
N LEU A 75 -17.13 15.67 0.18
CA LEU A 75 -17.30 16.52 1.37
C LEU A 75 -16.68 17.92 1.17
N ALA A 76 -15.54 18.02 0.49
CA ALA A 76 -14.95 19.29 0.08
C ALA A 76 -15.86 20.05 -0.90
N ALA A 77 -16.42 19.34 -1.91
CA ALA A 77 -17.32 19.92 -2.89
C ALA A 77 -18.66 20.40 -2.30
N LYS A 78 -19.19 19.68 -1.30
CA LYS A 78 -20.45 20.02 -0.61
C LYS A 78 -20.33 21.12 0.45
N SER A 79 -19.12 21.59 0.77
CA SER A 79 -18.87 22.59 1.82
C SER A 79 -18.47 23.94 1.22
N ASN A 80 -17.17 24.21 1.11
CA ASN A 80 -16.60 25.50 0.72
C ASN A 80 -15.81 25.45 -0.60
N LEU A 81 -15.86 24.34 -1.35
CA LEU A 81 -15.06 24.10 -2.57
C LEU A 81 -13.54 24.16 -2.34
N LYS A 82 -13.07 23.87 -1.12
CA LYS A 82 -11.64 23.80 -0.76
C LYS A 82 -10.81 22.94 -1.72
N LEU A 83 -9.56 23.33 -1.91
CA LEU A 83 -8.62 22.60 -2.79
C LEU A 83 -8.31 21.22 -2.21
N VAL A 84 -8.31 20.18 -3.04
CA VAL A 84 -8.01 18.80 -2.61
C VAL A 84 -6.88 18.22 -3.47
N THR A 85 -5.90 17.58 -2.82
CA THR A 85 -4.91 16.70 -3.49
C THR A 85 -5.02 15.29 -2.92
N LEU A 86 -5.03 14.29 -3.79
CA LEU A 86 -5.40 12.91 -3.49
C LEU A 86 -4.32 11.93 -3.99
N GLU A 87 -3.81 11.08 -3.10
CA GLU A 87 -2.91 9.95 -3.41
C GLU A 87 -3.63 8.65 -3.04
N LEU A 88 -4.07 7.86 -4.03
CA LEU A 88 -5.20 6.93 -3.89
C LEU A 88 -4.88 5.44 -4.06
N GLY A 89 -3.60 5.08 -3.90
CA GLY A 89 -3.07 3.74 -4.15
C GLY A 89 -2.57 3.56 -5.59
N GLY A 90 -2.16 2.35 -5.94
CA GLY A 90 -1.63 2.03 -7.26
C GLY A 90 -1.61 0.54 -7.60
N LYS A 91 -1.39 0.25 -8.89
CA LYS A 91 -1.14 -1.10 -9.42
C LYS A 91 0.07 -1.06 -10.35
N SER A 92 1.20 -0.60 -9.81
CA SER A 92 2.39 -0.20 -10.56
C SER A 92 3.00 -1.38 -11.32
N PRO A 93 3.18 -1.27 -12.65
CA PRO A 93 3.89 -2.28 -13.42
C PRO A 93 5.41 -2.15 -13.24
N PHE A 94 6.09 -3.29 -13.21
CA PHE A 94 7.54 -3.42 -13.37
C PHE A 94 7.78 -4.17 -14.68
N ILE A 95 8.58 -3.62 -15.59
CA ILE A 95 8.74 -4.17 -16.95
C ILE A 95 10.19 -4.60 -17.17
N VAL A 96 10.39 -5.86 -17.58
CA VAL A 96 11.71 -6.46 -17.88
C VAL A 96 11.80 -6.72 -19.39
N CYS A 97 12.53 -5.85 -20.09
CA CYS A 97 12.78 -5.95 -21.54
C CYS A 97 14.01 -6.82 -21.84
N GLU A 98 14.11 -7.38 -23.05
CA GLU A 98 15.23 -8.26 -23.43
C GLU A 98 16.60 -7.56 -23.47
N GLU A 99 16.71 -6.43 -24.17
CA GLU A 99 17.99 -5.95 -24.71
C GLU A 99 19.02 -5.49 -23.66
N ASP A 100 18.60 -5.19 -22.42
CA ASP A 100 19.45 -4.67 -21.34
C ASP A 100 19.29 -5.40 -19.98
N ALA A 101 18.44 -6.43 -19.88
CA ALA A 101 18.10 -7.02 -18.59
C ALA A 101 19.17 -8.02 -18.08
N ASN A 102 20.02 -7.55 -17.17
CA ASN A 102 20.68 -8.44 -16.21
C ASN A 102 19.59 -9.09 -15.32
N ILE A 103 19.25 -10.36 -15.58
CA ILE A 103 18.10 -11.04 -14.95
C ILE A 103 18.26 -11.16 -13.44
N ASP A 104 19.46 -11.42 -12.91
CA ASP A 104 19.68 -11.47 -11.46
C ASP A 104 19.39 -10.12 -10.80
N LYS A 105 19.82 -9.02 -11.42
CA LYS A 105 19.52 -7.66 -10.96
C LYS A 105 18.03 -7.32 -11.12
N ALA A 106 17.39 -7.75 -12.22
CA ALA A 106 15.97 -7.54 -12.45
C ALA A 106 15.12 -8.25 -11.39
N VAL A 107 15.49 -9.47 -11.01
CA VAL A 107 14.85 -10.26 -9.96
C VAL A 107 14.99 -9.60 -8.58
N GLU A 108 16.20 -9.15 -8.20
CA GLU A 108 16.37 -8.42 -6.93
C GLU A 108 15.60 -7.11 -6.91
N LEU A 109 15.55 -6.37 -8.03
CA LEU A 109 14.80 -5.12 -8.13
C LEU A 109 13.27 -5.34 -8.08
N ALA A 110 12.75 -6.37 -8.76
CA ALA A 110 11.33 -6.72 -8.70
C ALA A 110 10.95 -7.23 -7.29
N ASN A 111 11.82 -8.05 -6.67
CA ASN A 111 11.61 -8.52 -5.30
C ASN A 111 11.60 -7.32 -4.31
N PHE A 112 12.54 -6.40 -4.45
CA PHE A 112 12.56 -5.18 -3.63
C PHE A 112 11.31 -4.31 -3.88
N ALA A 113 11.00 -4.00 -5.14
CA ALA A 113 9.91 -3.10 -5.54
C ALA A 113 8.54 -3.55 -5.02
N LEU A 114 8.38 -4.85 -4.74
CA LEU A 114 7.15 -5.41 -4.22
C LEU A 114 7.19 -5.72 -2.72
N PHE A 115 8.22 -6.44 -2.27
CA PHE A 115 8.24 -7.01 -0.92
C PHE A 115 8.78 -6.03 0.14
N PHE A 116 9.39 -4.91 -0.24
CA PHE A 116 10.03 -3.96 0.68
C PHE A 116 9.11 -3.51 1.84
N ASN A 117 7.88 -3.10 1.54
CA ASN A 117 6.84 -2.80 2.53
C ASN A 117 5.45 -2.71 1.86
N GLN A 118 4.39 -2.50 2.65
CA GLN A 118 3.08 -2.08 2.15
C GLN A 118 3.16 -0.63 1.59
N CYS A 119 3.54 -0.49 0.32
CA CYS A 119 3.65 0.79 -0.39
C CYS A 119 2.56 0.94 -1.46
N CYS A 120 1.99 2.15 -1.60
CA CYS A 120 1.19 2.55 -2.78
C CYS A 120 1.98 2.47 -4.10
N CYS A 121 3.30 2.50 -4.00
CA CYS A 121 4.24 2.44 -5.11
C CYS A 121 4.60 1.02 -5.56
N ALA A 122 4.11 -0.04 -4.88
CA ALA A 122 4.65 -1.39 -5.03
C ALA A 122 4.53 -1.94 -6.46
N GLY A 123 5.64 -2.52 -6.96
CA GLY A 123 5.77 -3.19 -8.25
C GLY A 123 4.93 -4.48 -8.29
N SER A 124 3.62 -4.31 -8.40
CA SER A 124 2.59 -5.30 -8.10
C SER A 124 1.95 -5.91 -9.35
N ARG A 125 2.63 -5.74 -10.49
CA ARG A 125 2.53 -6.54 -11.72
C ARG A 125 3.92 -6.58 -12.33
N THR A 126 4.48 -7.75 -12.60
CA THR A 126 5.81 -7.87 -13.23
C THR A 126 5.66 -8.40 -14.65
N TYR A 127 5.75 -7.52 -15.66
CA TYR A 127 5.71 -7.91 -17.06
C TYR A 127 7.12 -8.27 -17.54
N VAL A 128 7.33 -9.51 -17.97
CA VAL A 128 8.64 -10.04 -18.39
C VAL A 128 8.60 -10.44 -19.85
N HIS A 129 9.62 -10.06 -20.63
CA HIS A 129 9.73 -10.43 -22.03
C HIS A 129 9.85 -11.96 -22.19
N GLU A 130 9.10 -12.54 -23.15
CA GLU A 130 8.93 -14.00 -23.30
C GLU A 130 10.26 -14.77 -23.31
N ARG A 131 11.30 -14.23 -23.95
CA ARG A 131 12.62 -14.86 -24.10
C ARG A 131 13.42 -14.99 -22.81
N VAL A 132 13.02 -14.32 -21.73
CA VAL A 132 13.66 -14.37 -20.41
C VAL A 132 12.67 -14.73 -19.27
N TYR A 133 11.42 -15.04 -19.61
CA TYR A 133 10.35 -15.37 -18.66
C TYR A 133 10.71 -16.55 -17.76
N ASP A 134 11.05 -17.70 -18.34
CA ASP A 134 11.35 -18.92 -17.58
C ASP A 134 12.52 -18.74 -16.59
N GLU A 135 13.60 -18.08 -17.02
CA GLU A 135 14.76 -17.79 -16.17
C GLU A 135 14.38 -16.84 -15.03
N PHE A 136 13.62 -15.79 -15.35
CA PHE A 136 13.15 -14.82 -14.36
C PHE A 136 12.26 -15.48 -13.30
N ILE A 137 11.27 -16.28 -13.70
CA ILE A 137 10.35 -16.97 -12.78
C ILE A 137 11.12 -17.92 -11.86
N GLN A 138 12.03 -18.74 -12.41
CA GLN A 138 12.88 -19.64 -11.60
C GLN A 138 13.71 -18.87 -10.57
N LYS A 139 14.35 -17.77 -10.97
CA LYS A 139 15.16 -16.93 -10.08
C LYS A 139 14.30 -16.16 -9.06
N ALA A 140 13.15 -15.62 -9.45
CA ALA A 140 12.20 -14.93 -8.58
C ALA A 140 11.66 -15.85 -7.49
N LYS A 141 11.27 -17.08 -7.86
CA LYS A 141 10.91 -18.17 -6.93
C LYS A 141 12.03 -18.48 -5.94
N ALA A 142 13.26 -18.67 -6.45
CA ALA A 142 14.43 -18.94 -5.61
C ALA A 142 14.79 -17.78 -4.67
N ARG A 143 14.54 -16.53 -5.06
CA ARG A 143 14.74 -15.33 -4.22
C ARG A 143 13.64 -15.16 -3.18
N ALA A 144 12.39 -15.41 -3.55
CA ALA A 144 11.26 -15.39 -2.62
C ALA A 144 11.41 -16.45 -1.52
N LEU A 145 11.85 -17.67 -1.87
CA LEU A 145 12.16 -18.75 -0.91
C LEU A 145 13.23 -18.38 0.12
N LYS A 146 14.23 -17.58 -0.28
CA LYS A 146 15.34 -17.15 0.59
C LYS A 146 14.97 -15.99 1.52
N ARG A 147 13.80 -15.35 1.32
CA ARG A 147 13.45 -14.11 2.00
C ARG A 147 13.10 -14.35 3.47
N VAL A 148 13.80 -13.67 4.37
CA VAL A 148 13.62 -13.88 5.82
C VAL A 148 12.40 -13.13 6.35
N VAL A 149 11.35 -13.87 6.69
CA VAL A 149 10.13 -13.36 7.32
C VAL A 149 10.18 -13.56 8.83
N GLY A 150 9.83 -12.54 9.62
CA GLY A 150 9.80 -12.67 11.08
C GLY A 150 9.63 -11.36 11.85
N ASP A 151 10.09 -11.37 13.09
CA ASP A 151 10.04 -10.22 14.01
C ASP A 151 10.82 -9.01 13.44
N PRO A 152 10.17 -7.86 13.17
CA PRO A 152 10.80 -6.70 12.54
C PRO A 152 11.87 -6.03 13.40
N PHE A 153 12.00 -6.37 14.68
CA PHE A 153 13.08 -5.88 15.55
C PHE A 153 14.35 -6.73 15.50
N LYS A 154 14.35 -7.87 14.79
CA LYS A 154 15.53 -8.74 14.65
C LYS A 154 16.35 -8.39 13.41
N SER A 155 17.66 -8.28 13.58
CA SER A 155 18.59 -8.11 12.47
C SER A 155 18.49 -9.26 11.46
N GLY A 156 18.57 -8.94 10.17
CA GLY A 156 18.47 -9.92 9.08
C GLY A 156 17.05 -10.34 8.71
N VAL A 157 16.01 -9.86 9.40
CA VAL A 157 14.61 -10.00 8.93
C VAL A 157 14.35 -8.98 7.82
N GLU A 158 13.87 -9.47 6.68
CA GLU A 158 13.52 -8.64 5.52
C GLU A 158 12.02 -8.28 5.47
N GLN A 159 11.17 -9.07 6.12
CA GLN A 159 9.71 -8.98 6.02
C GLN A 159 9.02 -9.18 7.38
N GLY A 160 8.30 -8.15 7.83
CA GLY A 160 7.46 -8.18 9.04
C GLY A 160 6.03 -8.71 8.80
N PRO A 161 5.17 -8.63 9.83
CA PRO A 161 3.76 -9.00 9.72
C PRO A 161 2.96 -7.97 8.92
N GLN A 162 1.76 -8.35 8.45
CA GLN A 162 0.77 -7.41 7.94
C GLN A 162 0.21 -6.55 9.09
N ILE A 163 -0.30 -5.35 8.76
CA ILE A 163 -0.64 -4.31 9.74
C ILE A 163 -1.75 -4.74 10.73
N ASP A 164 -2.76 -5.45 10.25
CA ASP A 164 -3.86 -5.97 11.07
C ASP A 164 -4.47 -7.25 10.49
N SER A 165 -5.46 -7.80 11.19
CA SER A 165 -6.17 -9.01 10.78
C SER A 165 -7.04 -8.82 9.53
N LYS A 166 -7.53 -7.60 9.25
CA LYS A 166 -8.35 -7.34 8.06
C LYS A 166 -7.50 -7.40 6.81
N GLN A 167 -6.35 -6.74 6.81
CA GLN A 167 -5.41 -6.73 5.70
C GLN A 167 -4.80 -8.12 5.48
N PHE A 168 -4.46 -8.83 6.57
CA PHE A 168 -4.04 -10.23 6.50
C PHE A 168 -5.08 -11.13 5.81
N GLN A 169 -6.35 -11.05 6.22
CA GLN A 169 -7.44 -11.83 5.61
C GLN A 169 -7.78 -11.38 4.19
N LYS A 170 -7.62 -10.09 3.86
CA LYS A 170 -7.73 -9.57 2.49
C LYS A 170 -6.71 -10.27 1.59
N ILE A 171 -5.43 -10.25 1.96
CA ILE A 171 -4.35 -10.83 1.13
C ILE A 171 -4.55 -12.34 0.92
N LEU A 172 -4.91 -13.11 1.96
CA LEU A 172 -5.21 -14.54 1.82
C LEU A 172 -6.38 -14.83 0.86
N ARG A 173 -7.39 -13.94 0.79
CA ARG A 173 -8.48 -14.07 -0.19
C ARG A 173 -8.01 -13.83 -1.62
N TYR A 174 -7.12 -12.86 -1.87
CA TYR A 174 -6.55 -12.66 -3.21
C TYR A 174 -5.66 -13.81 -3.67
N ILE A 175 -4.84 -14.35 -2.76
CA ILE A 175 -4.04 -15.55 -3.04
C ILE A 175 -4.96 -16.70 -3.47
N LYS A 176 -5.99 -16.98 -2.66
CA LYS A 176 -6.97 -18.02 -2.97
C LYS A 176 -7.65 -17.77 -4.32
N TYR A 177 -8.08 -16.54 -4.58
CA TYR A 177 -8.70 -16.17 -5.86
C TYR A 177 -7.75 -16.38 -7.06
N GLY A 178 -6.45 -16.08 -6.91
CA GLY A 178 -5.44 -16.33 -7.95
C GLY A 178 -5.38 -17.81 -8.33
N ILE A 179 -5.33 -18.70 -7.34
CA ILE A 179 -5.37 -20.17 -7.54
C ILE A 179 -6.68 -20.58 -8.21
N GLU A 180 -7.82 -20.11 -7.71
CA GLU A 180 -9.15 -20.42 -8.27
C GLU A 180 -9.35 -19.87 -9.69
N SER A 181 -8.57 -18.87 -10.10
CA SER A 181 -8.58 -18.26 -11.44
C SER A 181 -7.62 -18.94 -12.43
N ASN A 182 -6.91 -19.99 -12.03
CA ASN A 182 -5.88 -20.69 -12.80
C ASN A 182 -4.62 -19.86 -13.08
N ALA A 183 -4.24 -18.95 -12.18
CA ALA A 183 -2.87 -18.46 -12.13
C ALA A 183 -1.97 -19.49 -11.44
N THR A 184 -0.73 -19.63 -11.89
CA THR A 184 0.22 -20.62 -11.38
C THR A 184 0.86 -20.10 -10.08
N LEU A 185 0.59 -20.74 -8.94
CA LEU A 185 1.25 -20.40 -7.67
C LEU A 185 2.66 -21.01 -7.63
N GLU A 186 3.68 -20.20 -7.90
CA GLU A 186 5.07 -20.64 -7.91
C GLU A 186 5.63 -20.90 -6.51
N TYR A 187 5.33 -19.99 -5.57
CA TYR A 187 5.81 -20.08 -4.20
C TYR A 187 4.95 -19.24 -3.25
N GLY A 188 4.93 -19.65 -1.98
CA GLY A 188 4.26 -18.93 -0.90
C GLY A 188 2.76 -19.22 -0.87
N GLY A 189 1.96 -18.18 -0.68
CA GLY A 189 0.51 -18.26 -0.62
C GLY A 189 -0.07 -18.61 0.75
N GLU A 190 0.73 -19.12 1.69
CA GLU A 190 0.25 -19.55 3.00
C GLU A 190 0.62 -18.61 4.15
N ARG A 191 -0.04 -18.82 5.29
CA ARG A 191 0.35 -18.23 6.57
C ARG A 191 1.62 -18.92 7.07
N LEU A 192 2.62 -18.14 7.49
CA LEU A 192 3.92 -18.69 7.91
C LEU A 192 3.92 -19.27 9.34
N ASP A 193 3.26 -18.61 10.28
CA ASP A 193 3.19 -19.04 11.69
C ASP A 193 1.77 -18.89 12.25
N SER A 194 1.45 -19.75 13.22
CA SER A 194 0.25 -19.77 14.05
C SER A 194 -0.03 -18.45 14.79
N THR A 195 1.00 -17.65 15.09
CA THR A 195 0.90 -16.35 15.77
C THR A 195 1.25 -15.18 14.85
N GLY A 196 0.74 -13.98 15.15
CA GLY A 196 0.94 -12.79 14.30
C GLY A 196 0.32 -12.88 12.90
N PHE A 197 0.50 -11.84 12.09
CA PHE A 197 -0.09 -11.71 10.74
C PHE A 197 0.94 -11.95 9.64
N PHE A 198 1.69 -13.05 9.72
CA PHE A 198 2.76 -13.38 8.77
C PHE A 198 2.24 -14.21 7.58
N ILE A 199 2.46 -13.70 6.37
CA ILE A 199 2.17 -14.37 5.09
C ILE A 199 3.51 -14.67 4.43
N GLN A 200 3.64 -15.83 3.80
CA GLN A 200 4.82 -16.18 3.01
C GLN A 200 5.02 -15.23 1.82
N PRO A 201 6.25 -14.96 1.39
CA PRO A 201 6.52 -14.21 0.16
C PRO A 201 5.86 -14.94 -1.01
N THR A 202 4.86 -14.34 -1.66
CA THR A 202 4.03 -15.05 -2.65
C THR A 202 4.38 -14.64 -4.07
N VAL A 203 4.60 -15.63 -4.95
CA VAL A 203 4.87 -15.45 -6.38
C VAL A 203 3.86 -16.26 -7.18
N PHE A 204 3.18 -15.59 -8.11
CA PHE A 204 2.37 -16.17 -9.17
C PHE A 204 3.03 -15.93 -10.52
N SER A 205 2.81 -16.88 -11.44
CA SER A 205 3.09 -16.82 -12.86
C SER A 205 1.79 -17.06 -13.66
N ASP A 206 1.84 -16.86 -14.98
CA ASP A 206 0.74 -17.07 -15.93
C ASP A 206 -0.53 -16.24 -15.63
N VAL A 207 -0.36 -15.07 -15.00
CA VAL A 207 -1.46 -14.18 -14.65
C VAL A 207 -1.99 -13.45 -15.89
N LYS A 208 -3.31 -13.47 -16.08
CA LYS A 208 -3.99 -12.76 -17.18
C LYS A 208 -4.54 -11.41 -16.70
N ASP A 209 -4.55 -10.42 -17.60
CA ASP A 209 -5.01 -9.05 -17.30
C ASP A 209 -6.49 -8.95 -16.85
N ASP A 210 -7.31 -9.98 -17.12
CA ASP A 210 -8.71 -10.06 -16.68
C ASP A 210 -8.88 -10.60 -15.24
N MET A 211 -7.84 -11.15 -14.62
CA MET A 211 -7.88 -11.64 -13.25
C MET A 211 -7.86 -10.49 -12.22
N LEU A 212 -8.66 -10.58 -11.15
CA LEU A 212 -8.63 -9.57 -10.07
C LEU A 212 -7.25 -9.35 -9.45
N ILE A 213 -6.38 -10.38 -9.41
CA ILE A 213 -4.99 -10.22 -8.93
C ILE A 213 -4.12 -9.34 -9.85
N ALA A 214 -4.47 -9.19 -11.13
CA ALA A 214 -3.84 -8.23 -12.05
C ALA A 214 -4.46 -6.83 -11.94
N GLN A 215 -5.76 -6.72 -11.62
CA GLN A 215 -6.49 -5.45 -11.62
C GLN A 215 -6.46 -4.71 -10.28
N GLU A 216 -6.64 -5.41 -9.17
CA GLU A 216 -6.90 -4.78 -7.88
C GLU A 216 -5.64 -4.55 -7.03
N GLU A 217 -5.63 -3.45 -6.28
CA GLU A 217 -4.59 -3.16 -5.29
C GLU A 217 -4.76 -4.06 -4.05
N ILE A 218 -3.96 -5.12 -4.01
CA ILE A 218 -3.94 -6.08 -2.91
C ILE A 218 -3.34 -5.43 -1.64
N PHE A 219 -2.40 -4.49 -1.81
CA PHE A 219 -1.66 -3.80 -0.75
C PHE A 219 -0.90 -4.75 0.20
N GLY A 220 -0.43 -5.86 -0.34
CA GLY A 220 0.29 -6.92 0.37
C GLY A 220 1.51 -7.39 -0.41
N GLN A 221 2.37 -8.15 0.25
CA GLN A 221 3.65 -8.61 -0.28
C GLN A 221 3.45 -9.85 -1.18
N PHE A 222 3.01 -9.61 -2.42
CA PHE A 222 2.46 -10.60 -3.36
C PHE A 222 2.77 -10.22 -4.82
N ASN A 223 3.39 -11.11 -5.60
CA ASN A 223 3.74 -10.85 -7.00
C ASN A 223 2.80 -11.61 -7.95
N PRO A 224 1.97 -10.92 -8.76
CA PRO A 224 1.46 -11.47 -10.00
C PRO A 224 2.47 -11.13 -11.13
N SER A 225 3.11 -12.16 -11.68
CA SER A 225 3.94 -12.10 -12.89
C SER A 225 3.30 -12.88 -14.04
#